data_AF-A8QXQ3-F1
#
_entry.id   AF-A8QXQ3-F1
#
_cell.length_a   1.000
_cell.length_b   1.000
_cell.length_c   1.000
_cell.angle_alpha   90.00
_cell.angle_beta   90.00
_cell.angle_gamma   90.00
#
_symmetry.space_group_name_H-M   'P 1'
#
loop_
_entity.id
_entity.type
_entity.pdbx_description
1 polymer ?
#
loop_
_entity_poly.entity_id
_entity_poly.type
_entity_poly.pdbx_seq_one_letter_code
_entity_poly.pdbx_strand_id
1 'polypeptide(L)'
;LGKGYSDGGCYEQLFVSPEVFVTLGVISLLENILVIVAIAKNKNLHSPMYFFICSLAVADMLVSVSNGSETIVITLLNSTDTDAQSFTVNIDNVIDSVICSSLLASICSLLSIAVDRYFTIFYALQYHNIMTVRRVGIIISCIWAACTVSGVLFIIYSDSSAVIICLISMFFTMLVLMASLYVHMFLMARLHIKRIAVLPGTGTIRQGANMKGAITLTILIGVFVVCWAPFFLHLLFYISCPQNPYCVCFMSHFNLYLILIMCNAVIDPLIYALRSQELRKTFKEIICCYPLGGL
;
A
#
# COMPACT_ATOMS: atom_id res chain seq x y z
N LEU A 1 8.33 -49.02 -14.56
CA LEU A 1 7.71 -48.48 -13.32
C LEU A 1 7.96 -46.96 -13.30
N GLY A 2 7.38 -46.14 -14.17
CA GLY A 2 5.97 -46.13 -14.55
C GLY A 2 5.09 -45.45 -13.49
N LYS A 3 5.58 -44.41 -12.79
CA LYS A 3 4.72 -43.53 -11.99
C LYS A 3 4.31 -42.35 -12.86
N GLY A 4 3.10 -42.45 -13.40
CA GLY A 4 2.40 -41.31 -13.96
C GLY A 4 2.21 -40.27 -12.87
N TYR A 5 2.81 -39.10 -13.06
CA TYR A 5 2.34 -37.89 -12.43
C TYR A 5 0.97 -37.63 -13.03
N SER A 6 -0.09 -37.78 -12.22
CA SER A 6 -1.41 -37.27 -12.58
C SER A 6 -1.29 -35.78 -12.84
N ASP A 7 -1.64 -35.37 -14.07
CA ASP A 7 -2.03 -34.01 -14.41
C ASP A 7 -3.10 -33.55 -13.41
N GLY A 8 -2.68 -32.73 -12.45
CA GLY A 8 -3.52 -32.17 -11.41
C GLY A 8 -3.63 -30.67 -11.57
N GLY A 9 -4.47 -30.22 -12.51
CA GLY A 9 -5.38 -29.06 -12.43
C GLY A 9 -4.91 -27.69 -11.92
N CYS A 10 -3.62 -27.41 -11.78
CA CYS A 10 -3.11 -26.18 -11.15
C CYS A 10 -2.66 -25.10 -12.16
N TYR A 11 -2.95 -25.30 -13.45
CA TYR A 11 -2.53 -24.41 -14.55
C TYR A 11 -3.66 -23.52 -15.08
N GLU A 12 -4.89 -23.69 -14.60
CA GLU A 12 -5.95 -22.74 -14.94
C GLU A 12 -5.75 -21.47 -14.11
N GLN A 13 -5.08 -20.51 -14.74
CA GLN A 13 -4.97 -19.15 -14.25
C GLN A 13 -6.38 -18.66 -13.90
N LEU A 14 -6.60 -18.28 -12.63
CA LEU A 14 -7.88 -17.72 -12.22
C LEU A 14 -8.16 -16.48 -13.07
N PHE A 15 -9.06 -16.63 -14.04
CA PHE A 15 -9.30 -15.61 -15.05
C PHE A 15 -10.11 -14.47 -14.42
N VAL A 16 -9.40 -13.46 -13.95
CA VAL A 16 -10.02 -12.21 -13.53
C VAL A 16 -10.39 -11.46 -14.80
N SER A 17 -11.66 -11.07 -14.92
CA SER A 17 -12.12 -10.22 -16.02
C SER A 17 -11.30 -8.92 -16.06
N PRO A 18 -10.73 -8.51 -17.21
CA PRO A 18 -10.06 -7.23 -17.37
C PRO A 18 -10.90 -6.03 -16.91
N GLU A 19 -12.23 -6.16 -16.99
CA GLU A 19 -13.19 -5.18 -16.50
C GLU A 19 -13.01 -4.86 -15.00
N VAL A 20 -12.67 -5.87 -14.18
CA VAL A 20 -12.43 -5.70 -12.75
C VAL A 20 -11.16 -4.87 -12.50
N PHE A 21 -10.09 -5.14 -13.25
CA PHE A 21 -8.85 -4.37 -13.15
C PHE A 21 -9.06 -2.91 -13.54
N VAL A 22 -9.74 -2.67 -14.66
CA VAL A 22 -10.01 -1.31 -15.15
C VAL A 22 -10.90 -0.55 -14.17
N THR A 23 -11.98 -1.18 -13.69
CA THR A 23 -12.90 -0.54 -12.73
C THR A 23 -12.21 -0.21 -11.41
N LEU A 24 -11.47 -1.15 -10.82
CA LEU A 24 -10.70 -0.90 -9.59
C LEU A 24 -9.62 0.18 -9.80
N GLY A 25 -8.94 0.17 -10.96
CA GLY A 25 -7.93 1.16 -11.29
C GLY A 25 -8.52 2.57 -11.41
N VAL A 26 -9.67 2.71 -12.05
CA VAL A 26 -10.38 4.01 -12.16
C VAL A 26 -10.87 4.49 -10.79
N ILE A 27 -11.44 3.60 -9.97
CA ILE A 27 -11.89 3.94 -8.62
C ILE A 27 -10.70 4.43 -7.78
N SER A 28 -9.63 3.63 -7.74
CA SER A 28 -8.39 3.96 -7.02
C SER A 28 -7.81 5.30 -7.46
N LEU A 29 -7.76 5.56 -8.78
CA LEU A 29 -7.28 6.83 -9.32
C LEU A 29 -8.12 8.02 -8.85
N LEU A 30 -9.45 7.93 -8.97
CA LEU A 30 -10.36 9.03 -8.61
C LEU A 30 -10.37 9.30 -7.10
N GLU A 31 -10.38 8.27 -6.28
CA GLU A 31 -10.37 8.41 -4.81
C GLU A 31 -9.06 9.01 -4.31
N ASN A 32 -7.91 8.60 -4.86
CA ASN A 32 -6.62 9.15 -4.46
C ASN A 32 -6.42 10.59 -4.97
N ILE A 33 -6.96 10.95 -6.15
CA ILE A 33 -7.04 12.35 -6.59
C ILE A 33 -7.85 13.18 -5.59
N LEU A 34 -9.01 12.66 -5.15
CA LEU A 34 -9.86 13.34 -4.17
C LEU A 34 -9.13 13.57 -2.84
N VAL A 35 -8.36 12.58 -2.36
CA VAL A 35 -7.50 12.72 -1.16
C VAL A 35 -6.52 13.88 -1.31
N ILE A 36 -5.79 13.94 -2.42
CA ILE A 36 -4.80 14.99 -2.68
C ILE A 36 -5.48 16.36 -2.74
N VAL A 37 -6.57 16.48 -3.49
CA VAL A 37 -7.33 17.74 -3.62
C VAL A 37 -7.86 18.21 -2.26
N ALA A 38 -8.37 17.29 -1.42
CA ALA A 38 -8.87 17.63 -0.09
C ALA A 38 -7.77 18.17 0.83
N ILE A 39 -6.61 17.52 0.86
CA ILE A 39 -5.46 17.96 1.66
C ILE A 39 -4.95 19.31 1.15
N ALA A 40 -4.85 19.50 -0.17
CA ALA A 40 -4.38 20.75 -0.76
C ALA A 40 -5.31 21.94 -0.49
N LYS A 41 -6.63 21.71 -0.46
CA LYS A 41 -7.62 22.77 -0.26
C LYS A 41 -7.85 23.12 1.22
N ASN A 42 -7.77 22.17 2.14
CA ASN A 42 -8.08 22.40 3.54
C ASN A 42 -6.81 22.54 4.40
N LYS A 43 -6.50 23.78 4.80
CA LYS A 43 -5.34 24.11 5.65
C LYS A 43 -5.35 23.40 7.02
N ASN A 44 -6.52 23.01 7.53
CA ASN A 44 -6.62 22.25 8.79
C ASN A 44 -6.03 20.83 8.66
N LEU A 45 -5.84 20.35 7.43
CA LEU A 45 -5.21 19.07 7.12
C LEU A 45 -3.69 19.17 6.93
N HIS A 46 -3.04 20.30 7.18
CA HIS A 46 -1.58 20.45 7.04
C HIS A 46 -0.79 19.94 8.27
N SER A 47 -1.19 18.78 8.81
CA SER A 47 -0.47 18.06 9.86
C SER A 47 0.46 17.00 9.24
N PRO A 48 1.63 16.68 9.85
CA PRO A 48 2.56 15.64 9.39
C PRO A 48 1.92 14.36 8.81
N MET A 49 0.95 13.79 9.52
CA MET A 49 0.22 12.58 9.13
C MET A 49 -0.38 12.69 7.71
N TYR A 50 -0.95 13.84 7.34
CA TYR A 50 -1.61 13.99 6.05
C TYR A 50 -0.62 14.14 4.89
N PHE A 51 0.60 14.62 5.13
CA PHE A 51 1.65 14.61 4.10
C PHE A 51 2.07 13.18 3.75
N PHE A 52 2.16 12.28 4.73
CA PHE A 52 2.38 10.86 4.45
C PHE A 52 1.21 10.21 3.71
N ILE A 53 -0.04 10.57 4.06
CA ILE A 53 -1.23 10.13 3.32
C ILE A 53 -1.21 10.66 1.87
N CYS A 54 -0.76 11.90 1.66
CA CYS A 54 -0.59 12.46 0.33
C CYS A 54 0.48 11.70 -0.48
N SER A 55 1.61 11.34 0.17
CA SER A 55 2.64 10.50 -0.45
C SER A 55 2.10 9.13 -0.85
N LEU A 56 1.31 8.50 0.03
CA LEU A 56 0.62 7.24 -0.25
C LEU A 56 -0.33 7.38 -1.45
N ALA A 57 -1.17 8.41 -1.47
CA ALA A 57 -2.11 8.66 -2.55
C ALA A 57 -1.41 8.85 -3.92
N VAL A 58 -0.26 9.54 -3.94
CA VAL A 58 0.55 9.67 -5.17
C VAL A 58 1.09 8.31 -5.63
N ALA A 59 1.59 7.48 -4.72
CA ALA A 59 2.07 6.15 -5.04
C ALA A 59 0.95 5.26 -5.61
N ASP A 60 -0.22 5.26 -4.98
CA ASP A 60 -1.38 4.46 -5.41
C ASP A 60 -1.96 4.95 -6.75
N MET A 61 -1.94 6.27 -7.01
CA MET A 61 -2.26 6.81 -8.33
C MET A 61 -1.29 6.31 -9.41
N LEU A 62 0.01 6.31 -9.13
CA LEU A 62 1.00 5.81 -10.08
C LEU A 62 0.80 4.32 -10.37
N VAL A 63 0.56 3.49 -9.35
CA VAL A 63 0.22 2.06 -9.54
C VAL A 63 -1.00 1.91 -10.44
N SER A 64 -2.07 2.68 -10.19
CA SER A 64 -3.33 2.59 -10.95
C SER A 64 -3.15 2.98 -12.42
N VAL A 65 -2.40 4.06 -12.69
CA VAL A 65 -2.09 4.51 -14.05
C VAL A 65 -1.17 3.51 -14.76
N SER A 66 -0.13 3.03 -14.08
CA SER A 66 0.84 2.10 -14.65
C SER A 66 0.20 0.76 -15.03
N ASN A 67 -0.64 0.17 -14.18
CA ASN A 67 -1.36 -1.07 -14.52
C ASN A 67 -2.30 -0.88 -15.73
N GLY A 68 -2.95 0.29 -15.82
CA GLY A 68 -3.75 0.65 -16.97
C GLY A 68 -2.91 0.74 -18.25
N SER A 69 -1.73 1.35 -18.17
CA SER A 69 -0.80 1.43 -19.31
C SER A 69 -0.18 0.10 -19.69
N GLU A 70 0.12 -0.78 -18.72
CA GLU A 70 0.67 -2.13 -18.94
C GLU A 70 -0.29 -2.98 -19.79
N THR A 71 -1.59 -2.93 -19.47
CA THR A 71 -2.62 -3.65 -20.24
C THR A 71 -2.63 -3.21 -21.71
N ILE A 72 -2.45 -1.91 -21.97
CA ILE A 72 -2.38 -1.36 -23.32
C ILE A 72 -1.10 -1.83 -24.02
N VAL A 73 0.04 -1.78 -23.34
CA VAL A 73 1.35 -2.18 -23.88
C VAL A 73 1.39 -3.66 -24.23
N ILE A 74 0.88 -4.54 -23.38
CA ILE A 74 0.76 -5.98 -23.66
C ILE A 74 -0.10 -6.23 -24.91
N THR A 75 -1.20 -5.50 -25.06
CA THR A 75 -2.07 -5.62 -26.25
C THR A 75 -1.34 -5.17 -27.51
N LEU A 76 -0.55 -4.09 -27.43
CA LEU A 76 0.25 -3.60 -28.54
C LEU A 76 1.36 -4.58 -28.92
N LEU A 77 2.11 -5.13 -27.94
CA LEU A 77 3.16 -6.14 -28.14
C LEU A 77 2.65 -7.36 -28.91
N ASN A 78 1.43 -7.81 -28.61
CA ASN A 78 0.81 -8.95 -29.28
C ASN A 78 0.40 -8.66 -30.74
N SER A 79 0.38 -7.39 -31.15
CA SER A 79 -0.13 -6.94 -32.45
C SER A 79 0.92 -6.35 -33.41
N THR A 80 2.15 -6.11 -32.94
CA THR A 80 3.17 -5.38 -33.73
C THR A 80 4.24 -6.28 -34.37
N ASP A 81 4.68 -5.89 -35.57
CA ASP A 81 5.82 -6.49 -36.30
C ASP A 81 7.17 -6.12 -35.66
N THR A 82 8.22 -6.87 -36.02
CA THR A 82 9.53 -6.98 -35.35
C THR A 82 10.28 -5.66 -35.09
N ASP A 83 10.12 -4.61 -35.91
CA ASP A 83 10.81 -3.32 -35.72
C ASP A 83 10.19 -2.45 -34.60
N ALA A 84 8.86 -2.51 -34.43
CA ALA A 84 8.16 -1.79 -33.36
C ALA A 84 8.27 -2.48 -31.99
N GLN A 85 8.75 -3.73 -31.98
CA GLN A 85 8.90 -4.54 -30.78
C GLN A 85 9.97 -3.98 -29.83
N SER A 86 11.09 -3.47 -30.35
CA SER A 86 12.19 -2.93 -29.52
C SER A 86 11.77 -1.70 -28.70
N PHE A 87 11.03 -0.78 -29.32
CA PHE A 87 10.49 0.41 -28.64
C PHE A 87 9.44 0.03 -27.60
N THR A 88 8.58 -0.94 -27.92
CA THR A 88 7.51 -1.38 -27.04
C THR A 88 8.05 -2.10 -25.80
N VAL A 89 9.11 -2.91 -25.94
CA VAL A 89 9.82 -3.54 -24.80
C VAL A 89 10.47 -2.49 -23.89
N ASN A 90 11.03 -1.41 -24.44
CA ASN A 90 11.57 -0.33 -23.61
C ASN A 90 10.49 0.37 -22.80
N ILE A 91 9.31 0.59 -23.38
CA ILE A 91 8.16 1.15 -22.66
C ILE A 91 7.71 0.20 -21.54
N ASP A 92 7.60 -1.10 -21.84
CA ASP A 92 7.23 -2.15 -20.88
C ASP A 92 8.16 -2.14 -19.65
N ASN A 93 9.47 -2.17 -19.88
CA ASN A 93 10.48 -2.06 -18.84
C ASN A 93 10.37 -0.77 -17.99
N VAL A 94 10.01 0.36 -18.60
CA VAL A 94 9.79 1.61 -17.87
C VAL A 94 8.53 1.52 -17.02
N ILE A 95 7.45 0.95 -17.54
CA ILE A 95 6.20 0.75 -16.80
C ILE A 95 6.45 -0.16 -15.61
N ASP A 96 7.14 -1.28 -15.79
CA ASP A 96 7.52 -2.21 -14.70
C ASP A 96 8.36 -1.52 -13.62
N SER A 97 9.34 -0.69 -14.02
CA SER A 97 10.12 0.11 -13.07
C SER A 97 9.24 1.06 -12.27
N VAL A 98 8.25 1.68 -12.89
CA VAL A 98 7.33 2.61 -12.22
C VAL A 98 6.38 1.85 -11.29
N ILE A 99 5.86 0.69 -11.69
CA ILE A 99 5.04 -0.19 -10.84
C ILE A 99 5.83 -0.58 -9.59
N CYS A 100 7.04 -1.11 -9.77
CA CYS A 100 7.91 -1.52 -8.67
C CYS A 100 8.22 -0.35 -7.71
N SER A 101 8.62 0.80 -8.26
CA SER A 101 8.92 1.99 -7.46
C SER A 101 7.71 2.48 -6.68
N SER A 102 6.53 2.46 -7.29
CA SER A 102 5.29 2.97 -6.69
C SER A 102 4.76 2.03 -5.60
N LEU A 103 4.83 0.71 -5.81
CA LEU A 103 4.49 -0.28 -4.78
C LEU A 103 5.39 -0.15 -3.54
N LEU A 104 6.71 0.01 -3.77
CA LEU A 104 7.65 0.21 -2.69
C LEU A 104 7.42 1.54 -1.96
N ALA A 105 7.12 2.61 -2.68
CA ALA A 105 6.76 3.91 -2.11
C ALA A 105 5.46 3.85 -1.29
N SER A 106 4.46 3.06 -1.74
CA SER A 106 3.21 2.83 -1.02
C SER A 106 3.46 2.15 0.33
N ILE A 107 4.24 1.06 0.37
CA ILE A 107 4.61 0.39 1.64
C ILE A 107 5.45 1.28 2.54
N CYS A 108 6.42 2.02 1.99
CA CYS A 108 7.25 2.92 2.80
C CYS A 108 6.43 4.08 3.38
N SER A 109 5.43 4.56 2.64
CA SER A 109 4.48 5.57 3.11
C SER A 109 3.59 5.00 4.21
N LEU A 110 3.05 3.79 4.05
CA LEU A 110 2.30 3.09 5.09
C LEU A 110 3.15 2.87 6.36
N LEU A 111 4.43 2.49 6.21
CA LEU A 111 5.35 2.31 7.34
C LEU A 111 5.58 3.64 8.05
N SER A 112 5.75 4.72 7.28
CA SER A 112 5.89 6.07 7.83
C SER A 112 4.64 6.51 8.60
N ILE A 113 3.45 6.17 8.11
CA ILE A 113 2.18 6.39 8.82
C ILE A 113 2.13 5.56 10.11
N ALA A 114 2.61 4.31 10.10
CA ALA A 114 2.68 3.48 11.29
C ALA A 114 3.64 4.07 12.35
N VAL A 115 4.81 4.56 11.92
CA VAL A 115 5.79 5.23 12.78
C VAL A 115 5.24 6.55 13.31
N ASP A 116 4.59 7.37 12.48
CA ASP A 116 3.94 8.61 12.89
C ASP A 116 2.86 8.37 13.96
N ARG A 117 2.01 7.36 13.74
CA ARG A 117 1.01 6.91 14.73
C ARG A 117 1.67 6.44 16.02
N TYR A 118 2.77 5.70 15.93
CA TYR A 118 3.52 5.26 17.10
C TYR A 118 4.00 6.45 17.93
N PHE A 119 4.63 7.46 17.32
CA PHE A 119 5.06 8.66 18.03
C PHE A 119 3.89 9.45 18.59
N THR A 120 2.78 9.58 17.85
CA THR A 120 1.58 10.26 18.31
C THR A 120 0.97 9.59 19.56
N ILE A 121 0.99 8.26 19.63
CA ILE A 121 0.40 7.50 20.75
C ILE A 121 1.34 7.48 21.96
N PHE A 122 2.61 7.14 21.78
CA PHE A 122 3.54 6.90 22.90
C PHE A 122 4.30 8.14 23.36
N TYR A 123 4.51 9.10 22.45
CA TYR A 123 5.27 10.32 22.71
C TYR A 123 4.43 11.57 22.50
N ALA A 124 3.12 11.50 22.82
CA ALA A 124 2.15 12.57 22.56
C ALA A 124 2.61 13.97 23.01
N LEU A 125 3.26 14.09 24.17
CA LEU A 125 3.75 15.37 24.70
C LEU A 125 4.98 15.94 23.98
N GLN A 126 5.78 15.08 23.34
CA GLN A 126 6.99 15.47 22.62
C GLN A 126 6.78 15.49 21.10
N TYR A 127 5.69 14.88 20.61
CA TYR A 127 5.39 14.73 19.19
C TYR A 127 5.47 16.06 18.42
N HIS A 128 4.89 17.14 18.97
CA HIS A 128 4.90 18.45 18.33
C HIS A 128 6.31 19.02 18.12
N ASN A 129 7.28 18.62 18.95
CA ASN A 129 8.68 19.02 18.83
C ASN A 129 9.50 18.06 17.94
N ILE A 130 9.05 16.81 17.79
CA ILE A 130 9.73 15.78 17.01
C ILE A 130 9.33 15.83 15.53
N MET A 131 8.02 15.82 15.24
CA MET A 131 7.47 15.72 13.88
C MET A 131 7.07 17.08 13.35
N THR A 132 7.97 17.70 12.58
CA THR A 132 7.71 18.97 11.88
C THR A 132 7.49 18.73 10.38
N VAL A 133 6.71 19.61 9.73
CA VAL A 133 6.41 19.49 8.29
C VAL A 133 7.69 19.46 7.44
N ARG A 134 8.73 20.22 7.81
CA ARG A 134 10.02 20.20 7.12
C ARG A 134 10.70 18.82 7.20
N ARG A 135 10.71 18.19 8.37
CA ARG A 135 11.29 16.85 8.55
C ARG A 135 10.51 15.81 7.74
N VAL A 136 9.19 15.89 7.76
CA VAL A 136 8.30 15.01 6.98
C VAL A 136 8.58 15.14 5.48
N GLY A 137 8.72 16.37 4.97
CA GLY A 137 9.10 16.60 3.58
C GLY A 137 10.43 15.94 3.20
N ILE A 138 11.45 16.05 4.06
CA ILE A 138 12.74 15.36 3.84
C ILE A 138 12.56 13.84 3.83
N ILE A 139 11.82 13.28 4.78
CA ILE A 139 11.55 11.83 4.86
C ILE A 139 10.87 11.35 3.57
N ILE A 140 9.82 12.06 3.11
CA ILE A 140 9.11 11.72 1.87
C ILE A 140 10.06 11.78 0.67
N SER A 141 10.85 12.85 0.52
CA SER A 141 11.85 12.94 -0.56
C SER A 141 12.85 11.79 -0.55
N CYS A 142 13.35 11.39 0.63
CA CYS A 142 14.26 10.25 0.76
C CYS A 142 13.59 8.92 0.40
N ILE A 143 12.33 8.72 0.82
CA ILE A 143 11.54 7.53 0.47
C ILE A 143 11.42 7.43 -1.05
N TRP A 144 10.93 8.48 -1.72
CA TRP A 144 10.76 8.47 -3.17
C TRP A 144 12.08 8.22 -3.91
N ALA A 145 13.16 8.90 -3.51
CA ALA A 145 14.48 8.67 -4.11
C ALA A 145 14.93 7.21 -3.96
N ALA A 146 14.81 6.64 -2.76
CA ALA A 146 15.18 5.23 -2.52
C ALA A 146 14.29 4.26 -3.30
N CYS A 147 12.99 4.53 -3.40
CA CYS A 147 12.04 3.69 -4.12
C CYS A 147 12.31 3.71 -5.63
N THR A 148 12.51 4.89 -6.21
CA THR A 148 12.85 5.04 -7.64
C THR A 148 14.17 4.35 -7.97
N VAL A 149 15.20 4.53 -7.14
CA VAL A 149 16.48 3.83 -7.33
C VAL A 149 16.27 2.31 -7.29
N SER A 150 15.49 1.82 -6.33
CA SER A 150 15.21 0.39 -6.18
C SER A 150 14.46 -0.19 -7.38
N GLY A 151 13.44 0.51 -7.89
CA GLY A 151 12.69 0.07 -9.07
C GLY A 151 13.52 0.08 -10.36
N VAL A 152 14.38 1.09 -10.53
CA VAL A 152 15.30 1.13 -11.68
C VAL A 152 16.34 0.01 -11.59
N LEU A 153 16.88 -0.25 -10.40
CA LEU A 153 17.83 -1.35 -10.18
C LEU A 153 17.19 -2.73 -10.43
N PHE A 154 15.90 -2.88 -10.13
CA PHE A 154 15.15 -4.11 -10.40
C PHE A 154 15.15 -4.47 -11.89
N ILE A 155 14.97 -3.47 -12.77
CA ILE A 155 14.93 -3.68 -14.22
C ILE A 155 16.34 -3.84 -14.80
N ILE A 156 17.28 -2.94 -14.45
CA ILE A 156 18.65 -2.97 -15.00
C ILE A 156 19.38 -4.26 -14.62
N TYR A 157 19.16 -4.78 -13.41
CA TYR A 157 19.83 -5.97 -12.89
C TYR A 157 18.87 -7.15 -12.72
N SER A 158 17.88 -7.25 -13.60
CA SER A 158 16.91 -8.36 -13.62
C SER A 158 17.57 -9.73 -13.84
N ASP A 159 18.73 -9.80 -14.51
CA ASP A 159 19.50 -11.04 -14.64
C ASP A 159 20.29 -11.41 -13.37
N SER A 160 20.50 -10.45 -12.46
CA SER A 160 21.28 -10.66 -11.24
C SER A 160 20.39 -11.13 -10.10
N SER A 161 20.43 -12.44 -9.83
CA SER A 161 19.69 -13.03 -8.71
C SER A 161 20.04 -12.37 -7.36
N ALA A 162 21.28 -11.89 -7.20
CA ALA A 162 21.71 -11.21 -5.97
C ALA A 162 20.96 -9.88 -5.74
N VAL A 163 20.76 -9.09 -6.80
CA VAL A 163 20.04 -7.80 -6.70
C VAL A 163 18.56 -8.05 -6.43
N ILE A 164 17.95 -9.01 -7.13
CA ILE A 164 16.56 -9.41 -6.91
C ILE A 164 16.34 -9.88 -5.47
N ILE A 165 17.20 -10.76 -4.96
CA ILE A 165 17.11 -11.25 -3.57
C ILE A 165 17.26 -10.09 -2.58
N CYS A 166 18.18 -9.15 -2.82
CA CYS A 166 18.37 -7.98 -1.98
C CYS A 166 17.11 -7.09 -1.93
N LEU A 167 16.52 -6.79 -3.09
CA LEU A 167 15.32 -5.96 -3.20
C LEU A 167 14.11 -6.62 -2.53
N ILE A 168 13.89 -7.92 -2.78
CA ILE A 168 12.81 -8.67 -2.13
C ILE A 168 13.05 -8.75 -0.61
N SER A 169 14.29 -8.99 -0.16
CA SER A 169 14.65 -9.00 1.27
C SER A 169 14.38 -7.65 1.95
N MET A 170 14.70 -6.54 1.27
CA MET A 170 14.36 -5.19 1.74
C MET A 170 12.85 -5.02 1.90
N PHE A 171 12.05 -5.51 0.94
CA PHE A 171 10.59 -5.48 0.96
C PHE A 171 10.03 -6.27 2.16
N PHE A 172 10.53 -7.49 2.41
CA PHE A 172 10.20 -8.29 3.59
C PHE A 172 10.61 -7.61 4.90
N THR A 173 11.75 -6.95 4.93
CA THR A 173 12.21 -6.23 6.12
C THR A 173 11.25 -5.10 6.47
N MET A 174 10.79 -4.32 5.47
CA MET A 174 9.79 -3.27 5.69
C MET A 174 8.46 -3.83 6.18
N LEU A 175 8.03 -4.98 5.64
CA LEU A 175 6.83 -5.69 6.10
C LEU A 175 6.93 -6.08 7.58
N VAL A 176 8.01 -6.74 7.97
CA VAL A 176 8.23 -7.19 9.35
C VAL A 176 8.27 -6.00 10.31
N LEU A 177 8.96 -4.92 9.92
CA LEU A 177 8.99 -3.69 10.71
C LEU A 177 7.58 -3.12 10.89
N MET A 178 6.80 -2.99 9.82
CA MET A 178 5.42 -2.52 9.89
C MET A 178 4.55 -3.41 10.79
N ALA A 179 4.57 -4.72 10.56
CA ALA A 179 3.79 -5.67 11.34
C ALA A 179 4.18 -5.61 12.83
N SER A 180 5.47 -5.54 13.14
CA SER A 180 5.96 -5.43 14.52
C SER A 180 5.46 -4.15 15.20
N LEU A 181 5.48 -3.00 14.50
CA LEU A 181 4.99 -1.73 15.02
C LEU A 181 3.48 -1.79 15.30
N TYR A 182 2.70 -2.36 14.37
CA TYR A 182 1.26 -2.50 14.57
C TYR A 182 0.89 -3.46 15.68
N VAL A 183 1.54 -4.63 15.76
CA VAL A 183 1.34 -5.59 16.85
C VAL A 183 1.72 -4.95 18.18
N HIS A 184 2.85 -4.25 18.26
CA HIS A 184 3.26 -3.55 19.47
C HIS A 184 2.25 -2.44 19.86
N MET A 185 1.82 -1.61 18.90
CA MET A 185 0.78 -0.60 19.12
C MET A 185 -0.51 -1.22 19.66
N PHE A 186 -0.96 -2.34 19.10
CA PHE A 186 -2.16 -3.04 19.52
C PHE A 186 -2.02 -3.63 20.94
N LEU A 187 -0.92 -4.35 21.20
CA LEU A 187 -0.65 -4.95 22.51
C LEU A 187 -0.61 -3.89 23.61
N MET A 188 0.09 -2.78 23.36
CA MET A 188 0.15 -1.67 24.30
C MET A 188 -1.20 -1.00 24.50
N ALA A 189 -1.99 -0.77 23.44
CA ALA A 189 -3.35 -0.26 23.58
C ALA A 189 -4.21 -1.17 24.48
N ARG A 190 -4.09 -2.50 24.32
CA ARG A 190 -4.77 -3.48 25.18
C ARG A 190 -4.25 -3.44 26.62
N LEU A 191 -2.95 -3.26 26.82
CA LEU A 191 -2.36 -3.10 28.15
C LEU A 191 -2.85 -1.82 28.83
N HIS A 192 -2.90 -0.68 28.14
CA HIS A 192 -3.47 0.57 28.66
C HIS A 192 -4.93 0.40 29.07
N ILE A 193 -5.76 -0.28 28.26
CA ILE A 193 -7.16 -0.56 28.59
C ILE A 193 -7.27 -1.43 29.84
N LYS A 194 -6.48 -2.51 29.95
CA LYS A 194 -6.47 -3.39 31.13
C LYS A 194 -6.03 -2.62 32.39
N ARG A 195 -4.99 -1.79 32.29
CA ARG A 195 -4.48 -1.01 33.43
C ARG A 195 -5.48 0.04 33.91
N ILE A 196 -6.21 0.66 32.99
CA ILE A 196 -7.26 1.64 33.31
C ILE A 196 -8.50 0.96 33.91
N ALA A 197 -8.83 -0.26 33.50
CA ALA A 197 -9.97 -1.03 34.05
C ALA A 197 -9.80 -1.38 35.54
N VAL A 198 -8.56 -1.34 36.06
CA VAL A 198 -8.24 -1.62 37.47
C VAL A 198 -8.33 -0.35 38.34
N LEU A 199 -8.34 0.86 37.77
CA LEU A 199 -8.53 2.09 38.54
C LEU A 199 -10.03 2.31 38.87
N PRO A 200 -10.40 2.46 40.16
CA PRO A 200 -11.79 2.72 40.54
C PRO A 200 -12.18 4.16 40.15
N GLY A 201 -13.29 4.33 39.41
CA GLY A 201 -13.98 5.63 39.35
C GLY A 201 -14.48 6.22 38.02
N THR A 202 -14.48 5.55 36.85
CA THR A 202 -15.17 6.08 35.62
C THR A 202 -15.27 5.05 34.48
N GLY A 203 -15.75 3.84 34.77
CA GLY A 203 -15.64 2.68 33.88
C GLY A 203 -16.35 2.78 32.52
N THR A 204 -17.54 3.39 32.45
CA THR A 204 -18.42 3.28 31.27
C THR A 204 -18.15 4.30 30.17
N ILE A 205 -17.87 5.57 30.52
CA ILE A 205 -17.67 6.65 29.53
C ILE A 205 -16.26 6.58 28.90
N ARG A 206 -15.26 6.11 29.64
CA ARG A 206 -13.85 6.04 29.18
C ARG A 206 -13.54 4.79 28.35
N GLN A 207 -14.29 3.70 28.53
CA GLN A 207 -14.15 2.46 27.74
C GLN A 207 -14.53 2.66 26.26
N GLY A 208 -15.59 3.42 25.97
CA GLY A 208 -16.08 3.61 24.60
C GLY A 208 -15.14 4.42 23.70
N ALA A 209 -14.43 5.42 24.25
CA ALA A 209 -13.43 6.21 23.51
C ALA A 209 -12.15 5.42 23.25
N ASN A 210 -11.68 4.62 24.24
CA ASN A 210 -10.49 3.79 24.10
C ASN A 210 -10.68 2.59 23.14
N MET A 211 -11.89 2.04 23.04
CA MET A 211 -12.20 0.94 22.12
C MET A 211 -12.12 1.37 20.65
N LYS A 212 -12.57 2.60 20.33
CA LYS A 212 -12.57 3.13 18.95
C LYS A 212 -11.16 3.17 18.35
N GLY A 213 -10.15 3.61 19.11
CA GLY A 213 -8.76 3.64 18.66
C GLY A 213 -8.18 2.24 18.38
N ALA A 214 -8.49 1.26 19.24
CA ALA A 214 -8.06 -0.13 19.07
C ALA A 214 -8.74 -0.82 17.88
N ILE A 215 -10.02 -0.53 17.62
CA ILE A 215 -10.75 -1.03 16.44
C ILE A 215 -10.09 -0.52 15.16
N THR A 216 -9.77 0.77 15.08
CA THR A 216 -9.10 1.33 13.89
C THR A 216 -7.73 0.71 13.64
N LEU A 217 -6.93 0.46 14.70
CA LEU A 217 -5.66 -0.25 14.57
C LEU A 217 -5.86 -1.70 14.07
N THR A 218 -6.91 -2.37 14.55
CA THR A 218 -7.24 -3.74 14.12
C THR A 218 -7.65 -3.78 12.65
N ILE A 219 -8.45 -2.82 12.19
CA ILE A 219 -8.86 -2.71 10.77
C ILE A 219 -7.63 -2.48 9.89
N LEU A 220 -6.74 -1.54 10.27
CA LEU A 220 -5.51 -1.26 9.51
C LEU A 220 -4.63 -2.51 9.37
N ILE A 221 -4.44 -3.28 10.45
CA ILE A 221 -3.69 -4.54 10.41
C ILE A 221 -4.38 -5.56 9.51
N GLY A 222 -5.69 -5.74 9.68
CA GLY A 222 -6.45 -6.75 8.95
C GLY A 222 -6.43 -6.51 7.44
N VAL A 223 -6.70 -5.27 7.01
CA VAL A 223 -6.66 -4.88 5.60
C VAL A 223 -5.26 -5.08 5.04
N PHE A 224 -4.23 -4.60 5.73
CA PHE A 224 -2.85 -4.76 5.28
C PHE A 224 -2.46 -6.23 5.10
N VAL A 225 -2.78 -7.10 6.06
CA VAL A 225 -2.47 -8.54 5.97
C VAL A 225 -3.23 -9.19 4.80
N VAL A 226 -4.53 -8.93 4.66
CA VAL A 226 -5.34 -9.54 3.60
C VAL A 226 -4.89 -9.09 2.22
N CYS A 227 -4.59 -7.81 2.06
CA CYS A 227 -4.24 -7.24 0.77
C CYS A 227 -2.80 -7.55 0.34
N TRP A 228 -1.86 -7.57 1.28
CA TRP A 228 -0.44 -7.68 0.94
C TRP A 228 0.16 -9.07 1.14
N ALA A 229 -0.27 -9.84 2.15
CA ALA A 229 0.36 -11.12 2.47
C ALA A 229 0.41 -12.11 1.29
N PRO A 230 -0.63 -12.22 0.42
CA PRO A 230 -0.56 -13.10 -0.74
C PRO A 230 0.54 -12.72 -1.73
N PHE A 231 0.75 -11.42 -1.98
CA PHE A 231 1.83 -10.94 -2.82
C PHE A 231 3.21 -11.18 -2.20
N PHE A 232 3.35 -11.01 -0.89
CA PHE A 232 4.58 -11.36 -0.20
C PHE A 232 4.87 -12.87 -0.26
N LEU A 233 3.87 -13.73 -0.06
CA LEU A 233 4.03 -15.17 -0.25
C LEU A 233 4.43 -15.51 -1.69
N HIS A 234 3.92 -14.75 -2.68
CA HIS A 234 4.34 -14.87 -4.06
C HIS A 234 5.85 -14.65 -4.19
N LEU A 235 6.35 -13.50 -3.70
CA LEU A 235 7.79 -13.19 -3.72
C LEU A 235 8.66 -14.21 -2.94
N LEU A 236 8.16 -14.74 -1.82
CA LEU A 236 8.88 -15.74 -1.02
C LEU A 236 9.13 -17.03 -1.81
N PHE A 237 8.07 -17.56 -2.43
CA PHE A 237 8.12 -18.79 -3.20
C PHE A 237 8.90 -18.62 -4.52
N TYR A 238 8.83 -17.45 -5.14
CA TYR A 238 9.66 -17.11 -6.29
C TYR A 238 11.16 -17.32 -6.00
N ILE A 239 11.64 -16.90 -4.82
CA ILE A 239 13.04 -17.11 -4.41
C ILE A 239 13.28 -18.55 -3.90
N SER A 240 12.37 -19.08 -3.09
CA SER A 240 12.64 -20.30 -2.31
C SER A 240 12.46 -21.59 -3.11
N CYS A 241 11.55 -21.62 -4.09
CA CYS A 241 11.13 -22.85 -4.75
C CYS A 241 10.62 -22.63 -6.19
N PRO A 242 11.40 -22.00 -7.09
CA PRO A 242 10.92 -21.62 -8.44
C PRO A 242 10.50 -22.81 -9.32
N GLN A 243 11.03 -24.01 -9.07
CA GLN A 243 10.74 -25.21 -9.88
C GLN A 243 9.71 -26.16 -9.24
N ASN A 244 9.27 -25.89 -8.02
CA ASN A 244 8.31 -26.77 -7.35
C ASN A 244 6.90 -26.54 -7.93
N PRO A 245 6.17 -27.59 -8.36
CA PRO A 245 4.88 -27.44 -9.01
C PRO A 245 3.84 -26.70 -8.14
N TYR A 246 3.87 -26.86 -6.82
CA TYR A 246 2.98 -26.14 -5.91
C TYR A 246 3.33 -24.64 -5.85
N CYS A 247 4.62 -24.30 -5.85
CA CYS A 247 5.06 -22.91 -5.84
C CYS A 247 4.73 -22.21 -7.17
N VAL A 248 4.93 -22.91 -8.30
CA VAL A 248 4.54 -22.42 -9.63
C VAL A 248 3.02 -22.21 -9.71
N CYS A 249 2.22 -23.13 -9.17
CA CYS A 249 0.77 -22.96 -9.10
C CYS A 249 0.38 -21.70 -8.32
N PHE A 250 0.98 -21.44 -7.16
CA PHE A 250 0.76 -20.20 -6.43
C PHE A 250 1.22 -18.97 -7.25
N MET A 251 2.40 -19.02 -7.88
CA MET A 251 2.90 -17.90 -8.70
C MET A 251 1.95 -17.53 -9.83
N SER A 252 1.31 -18.53 -10.45
CA SER A 252 0.39 -18.35 -11.57
C SER A 252 -0.81 -17.45 -11.24
N HIS A 253 -1.19 -17.33 -9.97
CA HIS A 253 -2.31 -16.49 -9.51
C HIS A 253 -1.92 -15.01 -9.29
N PHE A 254 -0.84 -14.54 -9.93
CA PHE A 254 -0.31 -13.17 -9.80
C PHE A 254 -1.39 -12.07 -9.92
N ASN A 255 -2.30 -12.19 -10.89
CA ASN A 255 -3.40 -11.24 -11.10
C ASN A 255 -4.30 -11.08 -9.87
N LEU A 256 -4.58 -12.16 -9.15
CA LEU A 256 -5.36 -12.10 -7.90
C LEU A 256 -4.63 -11.28 -6.84
N TYR A 257 -3.31 -11.42 -6.74
CA TYR A 257 -2.50 -10.69 -5.76
C TYR A 257 -2.44 -9.19 -6.09
N LEU A 258 -2.36 -8.84 -7.38
CA LEU A 258 -2.46 -7.46 -7.82
C LEU A 258 -3.81 -6.83 -7.48
N ILE A 259 -4.92 -7.55 -7.65
CA ILE A 259 -6.26 -7.05 -7.26
C ILE A 259 -6.32 -6.76 -5.78
N LEU A 260 -5.77 -7.64 -4.95
CA LEU A 260 -5.74 -7.45 -3.50
C LEU A 260 -4.93 -6.19 -3.12
N ILE A 261 -3.83 -5.93 -3.80
CA ILE A 261 -3.06 -4.68 -3.66
C ILE A 261 -3.89 -3.48 -4.11
N MET A 262 -4.58 -3.55 -5.25
CA MET A 262 -5.45 -2.47 -5.73
C MET A 262 -6.62 -2.20 -4.76
N CYS A 263 -7.17 -3.24 -4.15
CA CYS A 263 -8.17 -3.08 -3.09
C CYS A 263 -7.59 -2.32 -1.88
N ASN A 264 -6.32 -2.53 -1.52
CA ASN A 264 -5.69 -1.74 -0.45
C ASN A 264 -5.71 -0.24 -0.76
N ALA A 265 -5.32 0.13 -1.99
CA ALA A 265 -5.30 1.52 -2.46
C ALA A 265 -6.69 2.20 -2.43
N VAL A 266 -7.77 1.43 -2.60
CA VAL A 266 -9.17 1.89 -2.47
C VAL A 266 -9.60 1.97 -1.00
N ILE A 267 -9.23 0.98 -0.19
CA ILE A 267 -9.67 0.88 1.21
C ILE A 267 -8.97 1.94 2.09
N ASP A 268 -7.71 2.28 1.80
CA ASP A 268 -6.91 3.20 2.60
C ASP A 268 -7.57 4.59 2.77
N PRO A 269 -7.93 5.32 1.69
CA PRO A 269 -8.68 6.57 1.76
C PRO A 269 -9.97 6.48 2.60
N LEU A 270 -10.72 5.37 2.47
CA LEU A 270 -11.94 5.14 3.23
C LEU A 270 -11.66 5.03 4.73
N ILE A 271 -10.61 4.30 5.12
CA ILE A 271 -10.20 4.21 6.53
C ILE A 271 -9.83 5.58 7.08
N TYR A 272 -9.08 6.39 6.31
CA TYR A 272 -8.68 7.73 6.74
C TYR A 272 -9.88 8.67 6.88
N ALA A 273 -10.82 8.63 5.94
CA ALA A 273 -12.05 9.41 5.99
C ALA A 273 -12.95 8.99 7.17
N LEU A 274 -13.04 7.70 7.48
CA LEU A 274 -13.78 7.23 8.66
C LEU A 274 -13.15 7.71 9.98
N ARG A 275 -11.82 7.83 10.02
CA ARG A 275 -11.09 8.25 11.22
C ARG A 275 -11.08 9.76 11.42
N SER A 276 -10.95 10.54 10.35
CA SER A 276 -10.82 12.01 10.42
C SER A 276 -12.12 12.71 10.07
N GLN A 277 -12.72 13.37 11.07
CA GLN A 277 -13.92 14.17 10.85
C GLN A 277 -13.67 15.32 9.87
N GLU A 278 -12.51 15.96 9.96
CA GLU A 278 -12.08 17.05 9.07
C GLU A 278 -11.95 16.58 7.62
N LEU A 279 -11.28 15.44 7.39
CA LEU A 279 -11.12 14.89 6.05
C LEU A 279 -12.48 14.51 5.44
N ARG A 280 -13.33 13.84 6.23
CA ARG A 280 -14.69 13.48 5.81
C ARG A 280 -15.56 14.69 5.49
N LYS A 281 -15.46 15.77 6.27
CA LYS A 281 -16.17 17.03 6.01
C LYS A 281 -15.70 17.64 4.69
N THR A 282 -14.38 17.69 4.49
CA THR A 282 -13.77 18.20 3.26
C THR A 282 -14.20 17.40 2.03
N PHE A 283 -14.27 16.07 2.13
CA PHE A 283 -14.76 15.22 1.04
C PHE A 283 -16.21 15.55 0.68
N LYS A 284 -17.10 15.69 1.67
CA LYS A 284 -18.48 16.10 1.44
C LYS A 284 -18.58 17.48 0.80
N GLU A 285 -17.76 18.43 1.22
CA GLU A 285 -17.74 19.78 0.64
C GLU A 285 -17.31 19.76 -0.84
N ILE A 286 -16.29 18.96 -1.17
CA ILE A 286 -15.82 18.82 -2.56
C ILE A 286 -16.88 18.13 -3.43
N ILE A 287 -17.42 16.99 -2.98
CA ILE A 287 -18.39 16.21 -3.75
C ILE A 287 -19.71 16.97 -3.93
N CYS A 288 -20.19 17.65 -2.89
CA CYS A 288 -21.43 18.43 -2.95
C CYS A 288 -21.22 19.88 -3.45
N CYS A 289 -20.01 20.23 -3.90
CA CYS A 289 -19.64 21.57 -4.37
C CYS A 289 -19.99 22.71 -3.39
N TYR A 290 -19.90 22.47 -2.08
CA TYR A 290 -20.05 23.54 -1.09
C TYR A 290 -18.76 24.40 -1.06
N PRO A 291 -18.87 25.73 -0.88
CA PRO A 291 -17.69 26.56 -0.70
C PRO A 291 -16.92 26.12 0.56
N LEU A 292 -15.63 25.80 0.39
CA LEU A 292 -14.71 25.56 1.51
C LEU A 292 -14.51 26.89 2.27
N GLY A 293 -15.26 27.09 3.36
CA GLY A 293 -15.07 28.25 4.23
C GLY A 293 -16.35 29.04 4.55
N GLY A 294 -17.37 28.36 5.07
CA GLY A 294 -18.51 29.00 5.73
C GLY A 294 -18.41 28.93 7.25
N LEU A 295 -17.37 29.54 7.84
CA LEU A 295 -17.42 30.17 9.17
C LEU A 295 -16.24 31.15 9.31
#